data_AF-A0A854X129-F1
#
_entry.id   AF-A0A854X129-F1
#
_cell.length_a   1.000
_cell.length_b   1.000
_cell.length_c   1.000
_cell.angle_alpha   90.00
_cell.angle_beta   90.00
_cell.angle_gamma   90.00
#
_symmetry.space_group_name_H-M   'P 1'
#
loop_
_entity.id
_entity.type
_entity.pdbx_description
1 polymer ?
#
loop_
_entity_poly.entity_id
_entity_poly.type
_entity_poly.pdbx_seq_one_letter_code
_entity_poly.pdbx_strand_id
1 'polypeptide(L)'
;MLEMLEDVIGINEAGLVCHPYKYQRGPKKGRFSYTFKNDNKSFQGIDEAGLRVLIEDGQFNDAGRIFMLPSGSTNVEGHGALNVIRYKGELLPIR
;
A
#
# COMPACT_ATOMS: atom_id res chain seq x y z
N MET A 1 14.32 -5.07 9.97
CA MET A 1 12.87 -5.08 10.19
C MET A 1 12.21 -4.30 9.06
N LEU A 2 11.08 -4.77 8.54
CA LEU A 2 10.33 -4.01 7.53
C LEU A 2 9.59 -2.86 8.22
N GLU A 3 9.68 -1.66 7.67
CA GLU A 3 8.86 -0.54 8.10
C GLU A 3 7.52 -0.62 7.35
N MET A 4 6.44 -0.84 8.08
CA MET A 4 5.09 -0.96 7.55
C MET A 4 4.19 0.17 8.04
N LEU A 5 3.18 0.49 7.26
CA LEU A 5 2.16 1.48 7.57
C LEU A 5 0.88 0.76 8.06
N GLU A 6 0.87 0.36 9.33
CA GLU A 6 -0.14 -0.58 9.86
C GLU A 6 -1.55 -0.02 9.91
N ASP A 7 -1.70 1.30 9.92
CA ASP A 7 -2.99 1.98 9.88
C ASP A 7 -3.58 2.10 8.46
N VAL A 8 -2.87 1.61 7.44
CA VAL A 8 -3.37 1.41 6.07
C VAL A 8 -3.50 -0.07 5.81
N ILE A 9 -4.71 -0.51 5.42
CA ILE A 9 -5.03 -1.93 5.30
C ILE A 9 -5.54 -2.26 3.91
N GLY A 10 -4.96 -3.29 3.31
CA GLY A 10 -5.51 -4.06 2.20
C GLY A 10 -5.75 -5.51 2.61
N ILE A 11 -6.49 -6.27 1.82
CA ILE A 11 -6.68 -7.72 1.99
C ILE A 11 -6.21 -8.41 0.71
N ASN A 12 -5.36 -9.43 0.85
CA ASN A 12 -4.93 -10.23 -0.29
C ASN A 12 -5.93 -11.36 -0.61
N GLU A 13 -5.70 -12.09 -1.70
CA GLU A 13 -6.59 -13.20 -2.14
C GLU A 13 -6.71 -14.33 -1.11
N ALA A 14 -5.75 -14.46 -0.20
CA ALA A 14 -5.79 -15.43 0.90
C ALA A 14 -6.57 -14.93 2.13
N GLY A 15 -7.17 -13.74 2.08
CA GLY A 15 -7.91 -13.14 3.20
C GLY A 15 -7.02 -12.55 4.30
N LEU A 16 -5.71 -12.42 4.07
CA LEU A 16 -4.77 -11.88 5.04
C LEU A 16 -4.78 -10.36 5.03
N VAL A 17 -4.68 -9.77 6.23
CA VAL A 17 -4.46 -8.33 6.42
C VAL A 17 -3.06 -7.98 5.94
N CYS A 18 -2.98 -6.99 5.06
CA CYS A 18 -1.75 -6.51 4.47
C CYS A 18 -1.56 -5.02 4.69
N HIS A 19 -0.30 -4.59 4.80
CA HIS A 19 0.10 -3.21 5.04
C HIS A 19 1.11 -2.74 4.00
N PRO A 20 1.07 -1.46 3.57
CA PRO A 20 2.14 -0.85 2.80
C PRO A 20 3.48 -0.97 3.53
N TYR A 21 4.56 -1.18 2.78
CA TYR A 21 5.92 -1.26 3.34
C TYR A 21 6.89 -0.32 2.62
N LYS A 22 7.90 0.17 3.35
CA LYS A 22 8.99 0.94 2.75
C LYS A 22 9.99 0.02 2.08
N TYR A 23 10.38 0.36 0.86
CA TYR A 23 11.42 -0.35 0.14
C TYR A 23 12.78 -0.16 0.84
N GLN A 24 13.52 -1.25 1.03
CA GLN A 24 14.84 -1.21 1.69
C GLN A 24 16.00 -0.99 0.70
N ARG A 25 15.77 -1.18 -0.60
CA ARG A 25 16.78 -1.12 -1.67
C ARG A 25 16.23 -0.56 -2.97
N GLY A 26 17.14 -0.18 -3.88
CA GLY A 26 16.81 0.32 -5.21
C GLY A 26 16.35 1.78 -5.23
N PRO A 27 15.86 2.28 -6.39
CA PRO A 27 15.51 3.69 -6.59
C PRO A 27 14.38 4.20 -5.67
N LYS A 28 13.58 3.30 -5.10
CA LYS A 28 12.48 3.62 -4.18
C LYS A 28 12.85 3.44 -2.71
N LYS A 29 14.14 3.27 -2.37
CA LYS A 29 14.57 3.09 -0.97
C LYS A 29 13.98 4.18 -0.06
N GLY A 30 13.38 3.76 1.05
CA GLY A 30 12.72 4.65 2.03
C GLY A 30 11.32 5.12 1.62
N ARG A 31 10.77 4.64 0.49
CA ARG A 31 9.46 5.04 -0.04
C ARG A 31 8.51 3.86 -0.14
N PHE A 32 7.21 4.15 -0.16
CA PHE A 32 6.14 3.24 -0.52
C PHE A 32 5.93 3.26 -2.03
N SER A 33 5.39 2.17 -2.59
CA SER A 33 5.16 2.05 -4.02
C SER A 33 3.68 1.91 -4.33
N TYR A 34 3.13 2.82 -5.14
CA TYR A 34 1.70 2.87 -5.46
C TYR A 34 1.46 3.13 -6.95
N THR A 35 0.23 2.92 -7.41
CA THR A 35 -0.24 3.33 -8.74
C THR A 35 -1.72 3.65 -8.72
N PHE A 36 -2.17 4.54 -9.61
CA PHE A 36 -3.58 4.78 -9.89
C PHE A 36 -4.03 4.13 -11.21
N LYS A 37 -3.11 3.46 -11.90
CA LYS A 37 -3.40 2.79 -13.16
C LYS A 37 -3.61 1.30 -12.92
N ASN A 38 -4.51 0.73 -13.69
CA ASN A 38 -4.68 -0.73 -13.73
C ASN A 38 -3.60 -1.38 -14.61
N ASP A 39 -2.32 -1.21 -14.25
CA ASP A 39 -1.19 -1.82 -14.93
C ASP A 39 -0.11 -2.30 -13.94
N ASN A 40 0.92 -2.98 -14.48
CA ASN A 40 2.03 -3.53 -13.69
C ASN A 40 3.34 -2.72 -13.84
N LYS A 41 3.30 -1.52 -14.43
CA LYS A 41 4.51 -0.77 -14.85
C LYS A 41 4.57 0.64 -14.27
N SER A 42 3.42 1.25 -13.99
CA SER A 42 3.28 2.67 -13.63
C SER A 42 3.35 2.90 -12.13
N PHE A 43 4.16 2.12 -11.40
CA PHE A 43 4.29 2.25 -9.96
C PHE A 43 5.29 3.34 -9.59
N GLN A 44 4.85 4.30 -8.78
CA GLN A 44 5.62 5.45 -8.32
C GLN A 44 6.03 5.28 -6.85
N GLY A 45 7.17 5.86 -6.48
CA GLY A 45 7.65 5.87 -5.10
C GLY A 45 7.26 7.16 -4.39
N ILE A 46 6.64 7.06 -3.21
CA ILE A 46 6.21 8.22 -2.38
C ILE A 46 6.63 8.03 -0.91
N ASP A 47 6.85 9.14 -0.20
CA ASP A 47 7.04 9.08 1.25
C ASP A 47 5.71 8.85 1.99
N GLU A 48 5.80 8.70 3.31
CA GLU A 48 4.63 8.42 4.14
C GLU A 48 3.62 9.57 4.13
N ALA A 49 4.10 10.81 4.29
CA ALA A 49 3.23 11.99 4.35
C ALA A 49 2.44 12.17 3.06
N GLY A 50 3.12 12.04 1.90
CA GLY A 50 2.46 12.10 0.61
C GLY A 50 1.48 10.95 0.38
N LEU A 51 1.81 9.73 0.81
CA LEU A 51 0.88 8.61 0.68
C LEU A 51 -0.41 8.85 1.46
N ARG A 52 -0.30 9.37 2.69
CA ARG A 52 -1.44 9.70 3.55
C ARG A 52 -2.33 10.76 2.91
N VAL A 53 -1.74 11.81 2.34
CA VAL A 53 -2.50 12.85 1.59
C VAL A 53 -3.28 12.21 0.44
N LEU A 54 -2.67 11.34 -0.37
CA LEU A 54 -3.37 10.67 -1.47
C LEU A 54 -4.54 9.78 -1.00
N ILE A 55 -4.40 9.12 0.15
CA ILE A 55 -5.48 8.33 0.77
C ILE A 55 -6.60 9.24 1.25
N GLU A 56 -6.26 10.32 1.94
CA GLU A 56 -7.21 11.29 2.49
C GLU A 56 -7.96 12.06 1.38
N ASP A 57 -7.30 12.34 0.26
CA ASP A 57 -7.88 12.92 -0.95
C ASP A 57 -8.75 11.92 -1.75
N GLY A 58 -8.85 10.67 -1.29
CA GLY A 58 -9.70 9.65 -1.88
C GLY A 58 -9.19 9.06 -3.19
N GLN A 59 -7.90 9.23 -3.53
CA GLN A 59 -7.33 8.70 -4.78
C GLN A 59 -7.34 7.17 -4.85
N PHE A 60 -7.47 6.49 -3.71
CA PHE A 60 -7.55 5.03 -3.60
C PHE A 60 -8.99 4.48 -3.53
N ASN A 61 -10.01 5.33 -3.61
CA ASN A 61 -11.40 4.90 -3.49
C ASN A 61 -11.94 4.19 -4.74
N ASP A 62 -11.23 4.24 -5.88
CA ASP A 62 -11.70 3.71 -7.16
C ASP A 62 -10.74 2.63 -7.70
N ALA A 63 -9.56 3.03 -8.20
CA ALA A 63 -8.62 2.10 -8.87
C ALA A 63 -7.19 2.09 -8.27
N GLY A 64 -6.94 2.84 -7.20
CA GLY A 64 -5.61 2.98 -6.62
C GLY A 64 -5.12 1.70 -5.93
N ARG A 65 -3.88 1.31 -6.20
CA ARG A 65 -3.22 0.16 -5.57
C ARG A 65 -1.89 0.53 -4.94
N ILE A 66 -1.57 -0.10 -3.82
CA ILE A 66 -0.30 0.05 -3.11
C ILE A 66 0.35 -1.33 -2.97
N PHE A 67 1.68 -1.40 -3.10
CA PHE A 67 2.39 -2.61 -2.73
C PHE A 67 2.37 -2.83 -1.22
N MET A 68 1.79 -3.95 -0.81
CA MET A 68 1.59 -4.33 0.57
C MET A 68 2.12 -5.74 0.84
N LEU A 69 2.35 -6.04 2.12
CA LEU A 69 2.76 -7.35 2.62
C LEU A 69 1.81 -7.80 3.73
N PRO A 70 1.58 -9.12 3.90
CA PRO A 70 0.87 -9.64 5.05
C PRO A 70 1.46 -9.14 6.37
N SER A 71 0.60 -8.88 7.35
CA SER A 71 1.00 -8.50 8.69
C SER A 71 1.98 -9.52 9.28
N GLY A 72 3.02 -9.03 9.98
CA GLY A 72 4.08 -9.88 10.55
C GLY A 72 5.13 -10.39 9.56
N SER A 73 5.06 -10.03 8.27
CA SER A 73 6.10 -10.44 7.30
C SER A 73 7.48 -9.92 7.70
N THR A 74 8.49 -10.78 7.58
CA THR A 74 9.90 -10.44 7.88
C THR A 74 10.74 -10.16 6.63
N ASN A 75 10.20 -10.47 5.45
CA ASN A 75 10.81 -10.25 4.14
C ASN A 75 9.75 -9.75 3.14
N VAL A 76 10.18 -9.43 1.90
CA VAL A 76 9.31 -8.87 0.86
C VAL A 76 8.72 -9.93 -0.08
N GLU A 77 8.87 -11.21 0.22
CA GLU A 77 8.26 -12.29 -0.54
C GLU A 77 6.75 -12.28 -0.34
N GLY A 78 5.98 -12.55 -1.39
CA GLY A 78 4.52 -12.50 -1.32
C GLY A 78 3.92 -11.09 -1.26
N HIS A 79 4.71 -10.03 -1.51
CA HIS A 79 4.15 -8.70 -1.70
C HIS A 79 3.15 -8.67 -2.88
N GLY A 80 2.12 -7.85 -2.76
CA GLY A 80 1.09 -7.69 -3.80
C GLY A 80 0.64 -6.23 -3.91
N ALA A 81 0.23 -5.82 -5.11
CA ALA A 81 -0.40 -4.52 -5.33
C ALA A 81 -1.89 -4.62 -5.00
N LEU A 82 -2.28 -4.08 -3.84
CA LEU A 82 -3.62 -4.23 -3.26
C LEU A 82 -4.35 -2.89 -3.18
N ASN A 83 -5.67 -2.94 -3.24
CA ASN A 83 -6.53 -1.81 -2.93
C ASN A 83 -6.46 -1.50 -1.43
N VAL A 84 -6.61 -0.22 -1.08
CA VAL A 84 -6.77 0.20 0.31
C VAL A 84 -8.23 0.04 0.69
N ILE A 85 -8.49 -0.77 1.72
CA ILE A 85 -9.85 -1.03 2.21
C ILE A 85 -10.15 -0.28 3.51
N ARG A 86 -9.14 -0.05 4.36
CA ARG A 86 -9.28 0.73 5.59
C ARG A 86 -8.09 1.66 5.78
N TYR A 87 -8.38 2.79 6.42
CA TYR A 87 -7.40 3.76 6.86
C TYR A 87 -7.78 4.30 8.24
N LYS A 88 -6.84 4.27 9.19
CA LYS A 88 -7.04 4.70 10.59
C LYS A 88 -8.27 4.02 11.26
N GLY A 89 -8.52 2.76 10.92
CA GLY A 89 -9.64 1.96 11.42
C GLY A 89 -10.94 2.10 10.63
N GLU A 90 -11.09 3.14 9.82
CA GLU A 90 -12.30 3.43 9.04
C GLU A 90 -12.27 2.73 7.68
N LEU A 91 -13.44 2.28 7.20
CA LEU A 91 -13.59 1.79 5.82
C LEU A 91 -13.49 2.96 4.84
N LEU A 92 -12.71 2.79 3.77
CA LEU A 92 -12.71 3.77 2.68
C LEU A 92 -14.05 3.70 1.94
N PRO A 93 -14.55 4.81 1.40
CA PRO A 93 -15.76 4.83 0.58
C PRO A 93 -15.45 4.33 -0.83
N ILE A 94 -15.13 3.04 -0.95
CA ILE A 94 -14.80 2.36 -2.21
C ILE A 94 -15.99 2.44 -3.16
N ARG A 95 -15.74 2.80 -4.43
CA ARG A 95 -16.75 3.02 -5.47
C ARG A 95 -16.66 1.99 -6.60
#